data_AF-Q4CLN6-F1
#
_entry.id   AF-Q4CLN6-F1
#
_cell.length_a   1.000
_cell.length_b   1.000
_cell.length_c   1.000
_cell.angle_alpha   90.00
_cell.angle_beta   90.00
_cell.angle_gamma   90.00
#
_symmetry.space_group_name_H-M   'P 1'
#
loop_
_entity.id
_entity.type
_entity.pdbx_description
1 polymer ?
#
loop_
_entity_poly.entity_id
_entity_poly.type
_entity_poly.pdbx_seq_one_letter_code
_entity_poly.pdbx_strand_id
1 'polypeptide(L)'
;MAEATRVASQILFQNSLAEVVRKLRSAKKSEAEVIEQCIAETRKEITSTVQSVKVTAVLKAVYFSMLGYSAAYGAFNIIEVMADRSFAHKRIGYMAACITFTPKTDVLPLLTALLKRDLASANQYEVGFALYCISSICTKNIARDLVVDVVNLLNHPRNYVRKKAVLSLYRIFFEYPDALRPTYPRLKEKLDDHSERCDNDPAVRGAVVCILCELARRNR
;
A
#
# COMPACT_ATOMS: atom_id res chain seq x y z
N MET A 1 10.88 32.86 14.80
CA MET A 1 10.68 32.21 16.12
C MET A 1 9.31 31.56 16.27
N ALA A 2 8.20 32.25 15.96
CA ALA A 2 6.84 31.71 16.13
C ALA A 2 6.60 30.34 15.45
N GLU A 3 7.11 30.13 14.23
CA GLU A 3 6.90 28.86 13.51
C GLU A 3 7.62 27.67 14.18
N ALA A 4 8.87 27.85 14.61
CA ALA A 4 9.61 26.80 15.29
C ALA A 4 8.93 26.40 16.61
N THR A 5 8.41 27.38 17.37
CA THR A 5 7.63 27.13 18.59
C THR A 5 6.34 26.36 18.29
N ARG A 6 5.65 26.68 17.19
CA ARG A 6 4.44 25.98 16.74
C ARG A 6 4.73 24.53 16.33
N VAL A 7 5.82 24.30 15.59
CA VAL A 7 6.24 22.95 15.20
C VAL A 7 6.63 22.13 16.43
N ALA A 8 7.43 22.71 17.33
CA ALA A 8 7.85 22.05 18.57
C ALA A 8 6.64 21.71 19.45
N SER A 9 5.66 22.61 19.59
CA SER A 9 4.45 22.34 20.37
C SER A 9 3.63 21.20 19.77
N GLN A 10 3.44 21.17 18.45
CA GLN A 10 2.72 20.06 17.80
C GLN A 10 3.42 18.71 18.00
N ILE A 11 4.75 18.67 17.96
CA ILE A 11 5.51 17.43 18.16
C ILE A 11 5.48 17.01 19.64
N LEU A 12 5.65 17.95 20.58
CA LEU A 12 5.75 17.65 22.01
C LEU A 12 4.40 17.27 22.65
N PHE A 13 3.29 17.87 22.20
CA PHE A 13 1.97 17.62 22.77
C PHE A 13 1.18 16.52 22.04
N GLN A 14 1.71 16.00 20.93
CA GLN A 14 1.08 14.88 20.23
C GLN A 14 1.30 13.58 21.02
N ASN A 15 0.19 12.94 21.41
CA ASN A 15 0.25 11.58 21.95
C ASN A 15 0.88 10.64 20.91
N SER A 16 1.85 9.82 21.29
CA SER A 16 2.36 8.75 20.44
C SER A 16 1.29 7.66 20.24
N LEU A 17 1.44 6.82 19.20
CA LEU A 17 0.56 5.66 19.02
C LEU A 17 0.56 4.75 20.27
N ALA A 18 1.73 4.55 20.90
CA ALA A 18 1.85 3.74 22.10
C ALA A 18 1.06 4.31 23.28
N GLU A 19 1.03 5.64 23.44
CA GLU A 19 0.24 6.31 24.47
C GLU A 19 -1.26 6.19 24.19
N VAL A 20 -1.69 6.34 22.93
CA VAL A 20 -3.09 6.11 22.54
C VAL A 20 -3.51 4.68 22.88
N VAL A 21 -2.71 3.67 22.50
CA VAL A 21 -2.98 2.26 22.82
C VAL A 21 -3.05 2.03 24.33
N ARG A 22 -2.14 2.63 25.13
CA ARG A 22 -2.18 2.53 26.59
C ARG A 22 -3.44 3.18 27.18
N LYS A 23 -3.81 4.37 26.71
CA LYS A 23 -5.00 5.12 27.15
C LYS A 23 -6.28 4.34 26.87
N LEU A 24 -6.36 3.66 25.73
CA LEU A 24 -7.51 2.82 25.39
C LEU A 24 -7.57 1.56 26.25
N ARG A 25 -6.44 0.88 26.44
CA ARG A 25 -6.39 -0.34 27.28
C ARG A 25 -6.69 -0.09 28.76
N SER A 26 -6.52 1.14 29.25
CA SER A 26 -6.86 1.51 30.63
C SER A 26 -8.31 1.98 30.80
N ALA A 27 -9.03 2.27 29.72
CA ALA A 27 -10.41 2.77 29.75
C ALA A 27 -11.42 1.63 29.98
N LYS A 28 -11.68 1.27 31.24
CA LYS A 28 -12.54 0.11 31.58
C LYS A 28 -14.05 0.31 31.34
N LYS A 29 -14.56 1.54 31.34
CA LYS A 29 -16.02 1.81 31.30
C LYS A 29 -16.46 2.79 30.21
N SER A 30 -15.55 3.54 29.62
CA SER A 30 -15.83 4.61 28.64
C SER A 30 -14.99 4.47 27.37
N GLU A 31 -14.63 3.25 26.99
CA GLU A 31 -13.74 2.98 25.86
C GLU A 31 -14.19 3.69 24.58
N ALA A 32 -15.49 3.63 24.25
CA ALA A 32 -16.05 4.28 23.07
C ALA A 32 -15.85 5.81 23.08
N GLU A 33 -16.14 6.48 24.20
CA GLU A 33 -15.96 7.94 24.35
C GLU A 33 -14.49 8.34 24.23
N VAL A 34 -13.58 7.54 24.83
CA VAL A 34 -12.14 7.77 24.73
C VAL A 34 -11.65 7.59 23.30
N ILE A 35 -12.15 6.59 22.57
CA ILE A 35 -11.83 6.38 21.15
C ILE A 35 -12.29 7.57 20.32
N GLU A 36 -13.53 8.02 20.49
CA GLU A 36 -14.06 9.18 19.75
C GLU A 36 -13.25 10.45 20.01
N GLN A 37 -12.86 10.70 21.26
CA GLN A 37 -11.98 11.81 21.60
C GLN A 37 -10.62 11.69 20.89
N CYS A 38 -9.99 10.51 20.93
CA CYS A 38 -8.70 10.29 20.29
C CYS A 38 -8.78 10.35 18.74
N ILE A 39 -9.90 9.93 18.13
CA ILE A 39 -10.15 10.11 16.70
C ILE A 39 -10.30 11.61 16.38
N ALA A 40 -11.01 12.37 17.20
CA ALA A 40 -11.18 13.81 17.00
C ALA A 40 -9.84 14.57 17.11
N GLU A 41 -8.98 14.19 18.05
CA GLU A 41 -7.60 14.71 18.15
C GLU A 41 -6.79 14.35 16.89
N THR A 42 -6.85 13.07 16.47
CA THR A 42 -6.13 12.58 15.28
C THR A 42 -6.56 13.31 14.00
N ARG A 43 -7.86 13.64 13.86
CA ARG A 43 -8.37 14.44 12.74
C ARG A 43 -7.79 15.85 12.68
N LYS A 44 -7.43 16.45 13.81
CA LYS A 44 -6.75 17.76 13.85
C LYS A 44 -5.26 17.63 13.52
N GLU A 45 -4.63 16.58 14.01
CA GLU A 45 -3.20 16.32 13.80
C GLU A 45 -2.89 15.95 12.34
N ILE A 46 -3.78 15.22 11.66
CA ILE A 46 -3.53 14.72 10.31
C ILE A 46 -3.42 15.85 9.27
N THR A 47 -4.04 16.99 9.53
CA THR A 47 -3.93 18.20 8.70
C THR A 47 -2.69 19.05 9.00
N SER A 48 -1.82 18.61 9.91
CA SER A 48 -0.59 19.34 10.25
C SER A 48 0.33 19.48 9.02
N THR A 49 0.99 20.63 8.92
CA THR A 49 2.08 20.89 7.95
C THR A 49 3.37 20.18 8.34
N VAL A 50 3.49 19.71 9.58
CA VAL A 50 4.64 18.98 10.09
C VAL A 50 4.49 17.51 9.74
N GLN A 51 5.40 17.03 8.88
CA GLN A 51 5.28 15.69 8.31
C GLN A 51 5.38 14.57 9.35
N SER A 52 6.22 14.70 10.38
CA SER A 52 6.31 13.71 11.47
C SER A 52 4.99 13.61 12.26
N VAL A 53 4.32 14.75 12.47
CA VAL A 53 3.02 14.81 13.16
C VAL A 53 1.94 14.15 12.31
N LYS A 54 1.92 14.47 11.00
CA LYS A 54 1.03 13.84 10.03
C LYS A 54 1.22 12.33 9.94
N VAL A 55 2.46 11.85 9.85
CA VAL A 55 2.79 10.42 9.80
C VAL A 55 2.33 9.70 11.08
N THR A 56 2.53 10.31 12.24
CA THR A 56 2.05 9.77 13.52
C THR A 56 0.52 9.75 13.57
N ALA A 57 -0.16 10.78 13.07
CA ALA A 57 -1.61 10.81 12.96
C ALA A 57 -2.16 9.74 11.99
N VAL A 58 -1.47 9.50 10.87
CA VAL A 58 -1.79 8.39 9.94
C VAL A 58 -1.66 7.04 10.64
N LEU A 59 -0.60 6.81 11.42
CA LEU A 59 -0.44 5.58 12.21
C LEU A 59 -1.58 5.38 13.22
N LYS A 60 -2.02 6.45 13.90
CA LYS A 60 -3.20 6.42 14.77
C LYS A 60 -4.47 6.07 13.99
N ALA A 61 -4.69 6.71 12.83
CA ALA A 61 -5.84 6.44 11.98
C ALA A 61 -5.90 4.97 11.52
N VAL A 62 -4.75 4.38 11.17
CA VAL A 62 -4.64 2.96 10.84
C VAL A 62 -5.04 2.09 12.03
N TYR A 63 -4.58 2.41 13.24
CA TYR A 63 -4.94 1.67 14.43
C TYR A 63 -6.45 1.72 14.70
N PHE A 64 -7.08 2.90 14.60
CA PHE A 64 -8.54 3.01 14.72
C PHE A 64 -9.28 2.24 13.63
N SER A 65 -8.73 2.20 12.40
CA SER A 65 -9.28 1.38 11.32
C SER A 65 -9.22 -0.11 11.63
N MET A 66 -8.18 -0.59 12.30
CA MET A 66 -8.10 -1.99 12.76
C MET A 66 -9.12 -2.30 13.86
N LEU A 67 -9.52 -1.30 14.66
CA LEU A 67 -10.59 -1.42 15.64
C LEU A 67 -12.01 -1.30 15.01
N GLY A 68 -12.10 -1.05 13.70
CA GLY A 68 -13.37 -0.97 12.97
C GLY A 68 -13.91 0.46 12.75
N TYR A 69 -13.17 1.50 13.16
CA TYR A 69 -13.58 2.89 12.94
C TYR A 69 -13.14 3.40 11.56
N SER A 70 -13.97 4.21 10.91
CA SER A 70 -13.64 4.72 9.57
C SER A 70 -12.47 5.71 9.59
N ALA A 71 -11.44 5.41 8.80
CA ALA A 71 -10.29 6.29 8.53
C ALA A 71 -10.46 7.14 7.25
N ALA A 72 -11.66 7.19 6.65
CA ALA A 72 -11.91 7.87 5.38
C ALA A 72 -11.53 9.37 5.39
N TYR A 73 -11.66 10.02 6.55
CA TYR A 73 -11.29 11.44 6.75
C TYR A 73 -9.81 11.73 6.44
N GLY A 74 -8.94 10.73 6.55
CA GLY A 74 -7.50 10.87 6.35
C GLY A 74 -7.00 10.43 4.97
N ALA A 75 -7.90 10.04 4.06
CA ALA A 75 -7.50 9.37 2.82
C ALA A 75 -6.56 10.23 1.96
N PHE A 76 -6.83 11.52 1.83
CA PHE A 76 -5.95 12.45 1.11
C PHE A 76 -4.58 12.61 1.79
N ASN A 77 -4.55 12.73 3.12
CA ASN A 77 -3.28 12.86 3.85
C ASN A 77 -2.44 11.58 3.80
N ILE A 78 -3.07 10.40 3.69
CA ILE A 78 -2.37 9.14 3.44
C ILE A 78 -1.66 9.22 2.07
N ILE A 79 -2.33 9.71 1.03
CA ILE A 79 -1.71 9.96 -0.29
C ILE A 79 -0.53 10.94 -0.18
N GLU A 80 -0.66 12.02 0.59
CA GLU A 80 0.45 12.96 0.82
C GLU A 80 1.65 12.28 1.49
N VAL A 81 1.42 11.42 2.49
CA VAL A 81 2.48 10.65 3.16
C VAL A 81 3.11 9.63 2.21
N MET A 82 2.34 9.03 1.31
CA MET A 82 2.85 8.14 0.25
C MET A 82 3.70 8.89 -0.79
N ALA A 83 3.38 10.17 -1.04
CA ALA A 83 4.10 11.00 -1.99
C ALA A 83 5.44 11.53 -1.46
N ASP A 84 5.71 11.36 -0.16
CA ASP A 84 6.93 11.81 0.51
C ASP A 84 8.20 11.19 -0.10
N ARG A 85 9.31 11.95 -0.03
CA ARG A 85 10.65 11.52 -0.44
C ARG A 85 11.29 10.59 0.59
N SER A 86 10.89 10.68 1.85
CA SER A 86 11.38 9.79 2.91
C SER A 86 10.82 8.38 2.73
N PHE A 87 11.72 7.42 2.54
CA PHE A 87 11.37 6.00 2.44
C PHE A 87 10.57 5.50 3.65
N ALA A 88 10.90 5.97 4.86
CA ALA A 88 10.20 5.59 6.08
C ALA A 88 8.75 6.07 6.10
N HIS A 89 8.50 7.30 5.64
CA HIS A 89 7.16 7.87 5.54
C HIS A 89 6.36 7.19 4.43
N LYS A 90 6.97 7.02 3.25
CA LYS A 90 6.36 6.30 2.13
C LYS A 90 5.91 4.89 2.53
N ARG A 91 6.75 4.14 3.25
CA ARG A 91 6.40 2.81 3.79
C ARG A 91 5.16 2.84 4.67
N ILE A 92 5.06 3.82 5.58
CA ILE A 92 3.89 4.00 6.45
C ILE A 92 2.66 4.37 5.63
N GLY A 93 2.79 5.26 4.65
CA GLY A 93 1.70 5.66 3.76
C GLY A 93 1.14 4.47 2.98
N TYR A 94 2.01 3.65 2.38
CA TYR A 94 1.59 2.45 1.65
C TYR A 94 0.89 1.43 2.54
N MET A 95 1.43 1.18 3.74
CA MET A 95 0.77 0.33 4.74
C MET A 95 -0.60 0.88 5.12
N ALA A 96 -0.69 2.18 5.36
CA ALA A 96 -1.93 2.85 5.74
C ALA A 96 -2.98 2.75 4.64
N ALA A 97 -2.60 2.99 3.39
CA ALA A 97 -3.48 2.80 2.24
C ALA A 97 -4.00 1.36 2.23
N CYS A 98 -3.13 0.34 2.25
CA CYS A 98 -3.50 -1.08 2.21
C CYS A 98 -4.54 -1.50 3.25
N ILE A 99 -4.53 -0.87 4.43
CA ILE A 99 -5.44 -1.19 5.53
C ILE A 99 -6.74 -0.39 5.47
N THR A 100 -6.67 0.88 5.06
CA THR A 100 -7.78 1.84 5.22
C THR A 100 -8.57 2.08 3.93
N PHE A 101 -7.94 1.94 2.77
CA PHE A 101 -8.58 2.24 1.50
C PHE A 101 -9.50 1.10 1.09
N THR A 102 -10.63 1.48 0.52
CA THR A 102 -11.61 0.57 -0.06
C THR A 102 -11.77 0.89 -1.54
N PRO A 103 -12.41 0.02 -2.34
CA PRO A 103 -12.73 0.33 -3.74
C PRO A 103 -13.59 1.60 -3.92
N LYS A 104 -14.23 2.11 -2.85
CA LYS A 104 -15.06 3.32 -2.83
C LYS A 104 -14.31 4.58 -2.39
N THR A 105 -13.00 4.49 -2.14
CA THR A 105 -12.22 5.64 -1.68
C THR A 105 -12.01 6.64 -2.82
N ASP A 106 -12.34 7.92 -2.59
CA ASP A 106 -12.37 8.94 -3.65
C ASP A 106 -10.98 9.30 -4.22
N VAL A 107 -9.91 9.04 -3.46
CA VAL A 107 -8.54 9.38 -3.86
C VAL A 107 -7.82 8.28 -4.66
N LEU A 108 -8.52 7.22 -5.05
CA LEU A 108 -7.93 6.13 -5.85
C LEU A 108 -7.27 6.58 -7.17
N PRO A 109 -7.77 7.60 -7.91
CA PRO A 109 -7.05 8.11 -9.08
C PRO A 109 -5.65 8.66 -8.74
N LEU A 110 -5.50 9.33 -7.59
CA LEU A 110 -4.20 9.83 -7.11
C LEU A 110 -3.28 8.66 -6.72
N LEU A 111 -3.84 7.61 -6.10
CA LEU A 111 -3.12 6.38 -5.82
C LEU A 111 -2.55 5.77 -7.11
N THR A 112 -3.34 5.67 -8.19
CA THR A 112 -2.87 5.14 -9.47
C THR A 112 -1.65 5.90 -10.00
N ALA A 113 -1.67 7.23 -9.93
CA ALA A 113 -0.55 8.06 -10.37
C ALA A 113 0.71 7.84 -9.52
N LEU A 114 0.57 7.75 -8.19
CA LEU A 114 1.70 7.46 -7.30
C LEU A 114 2.27 6.06 -7.51
N LEU A 115 1.41 5.06 -7.70
CA LEU A 115 1.83 3.69 -8.01
C LEU A 115 2.64 3.67 -9.29
N LYS A 116 2.15 4.32 -10.36
CA LYS A 116 2.87 4.38 -11.64
C LYS A 116 4.26 5.00 -11.50
N ARG A 117 4.37 6.10 -10.74
CA ARG A 117 5.66 6.74 -10.44
C ARG A 117 6.60 5.79 -9.68
N ASP A 118 6.10 5.14 -8.63
CA ASP A 118 6.93 4.31 -7.75
C ASP A 118 7.28 2.94 -8.38
N LEU A 119 6.46 2.42 -9.31
CA LEU A 119 6.80 1.25 -10.14
C LEU A 119 8.01 1.51 -11.07
N ALA A 120 8.21 2.78 -11.46
CA ALA A 120 9.36 3.21 -12.25
C ALA A 120 10.59 3.62 -11.40
N SER A 121 10.51 3.49 -10.07
CA SER A 121 11.62 3.85 -9.17
C SER A 121 12.83 2.93 -9.35
N ALA A 122 14.03 3.51 -9.30
CA ALA A 122 15.28 2.74 -9.25
C ALA A 122 15.42 1.94 -7.94
N ASN A 123 14.71 2.34 -6.89
CA ASN A 123 14.72 1.63 -5.61
C ASN A 123 13.74 0.46 -5.64
N GLN A 124 14.26 -0.76 -5.72
CA GLN A 124 13.47 -2.00 -5.72
C GLN A 124 12.48 -2.12 -4.56
N TYR A 125 12.76 -1.50 -3.40
CA TYR A 125 11.86 -1.56 -2.24
C TYR A 125 10.65 -0.65 -2.40
N GLU A 126 10.79 0.50 -3.07
CA GLU A 126 9.65 1.37 -3.42
C GLU A 126 8.75 0.68 -4.45
N VAL A 127 9.34 0.08 -5.48
CA VAL A 127 8.63 -0.77 -6.44
C VAL A 127 7.89 -1.90 -5.69
N GLY A 128 8.55 -2.50 -4.69
CA GLY A 128 7.96 -3.54 -3.85
C GLY A 128 6.76 -3.10 -3.01
N PHE A 129 6.72 -1.84 -2.55
CA PHE A 129 5.56 -1.27 -1.87
C PHE A 129 4.40 -1.04 -2.84
N ALA A 130 4.69 -0.49 -4.02
CA ALA A 130 3.68 -0.27 -5.06
C ALA A 130 3.04 -1.60 -5.50
N LEU A 131 3.85 -2.62 -5.79
CA LEU A 131 3.36 -3.96 -6.16
C LEU A 131 2.52 -4.62 -5.05
N TYR A 132 2.92 -4.45 -3.79
CA TYR A 132 2.12 -4.93 -2.65
C TYR A 132 0.78 -4.20 -2.56
N CYS A 133 0.79 -2.88 -2.70
CA CYS A 133 -0.42 -2.06 -2.68
C CYS A 133 -1.39 -2.42 -3.80
N ILE A 134 -0.88 -2.68 -5.01
CA ILE A 134 -1.69 -3.18 -6.14
C ILE A 134 -2.34 -4.52 -5.78
N SER A 135 -1.61 -5.43 -5.15
CA SER A 135 -2.17 -6.74 -4.75
C SER A 135 -3.27 -6.62 -3.67
N SER A 136 -3.25 -5.56 -2.87
CA SER A 136 -4.21 -5.31 -1.79
C SER A 136 -5.45 -4.55 -2.26
N ILE A 137 -5.27 -3.44 -2.98
CA ILE A 137 -6.33 -2.48 -3.36
C ILE A 137 -6.36 -2.35 -4.89
N CYS A 138 -6.43 -3.48 -5.58
CA CYS A 138 -6.67 -3.46 -7.01
C CYS A 138 -8.16 -3.22 -7.28
N THR A 139 -8.46 -2.23 -8.12
CA THR A 139 -9.75 -2.04 -8.77
C THR A 139 -9.57 -2.22 -10.27
N LYS A 140 -10.66 -2.42 -11.03
CA LYS A 140 -10.61 -2.53 -12.49
C LYS A 140 -9.83 -1.39 -13.17
N ASN A 141 -9.98 -0.15 -12.68
CA ASN A 141 -9.25 1.01 -13.22
C ASN A 141 -7.74 0.91 -12.95
N ILE A 142 -7.35 0.64 -11.70
CA ILE A 142 -5.93 0.45 -11.33
C ILE A 142 -5.31 -0.71 -12.12
N ALA A 143 -6.03 -1.83 -12.24
CA ALA A 143 -5.60 -3.00 -12.99
C ALA A 143 -5.34 -2.67 -14.46
N ARG A 144 -6.30 -2.02 -15.13
CA ARG A 144 -6.17 -1.63 -16.54
C ARG A 144 -5.03 -0.65 -16.77
N ASP A 145 -4.86 0.33 -15.88
CA ASP A 145 -3.92 1.43 -16.08
C ASP A 145 -2.46 1.02 -15.76
N LEU A 146 -2.24 0.02 -14.89
CA LEU A 146 -0.91 -0.41 -14.43
C LEU A 146 -0.47 -1.79 -14.94
N VAL A 147 -1.34 -2.57 -15.60
CA VAL A 147 -1.00 -3.93 -16.06
C VAL A 147 0.28 -3.94 -16.89
N VAL A 148 0.42 -3.01 -17.85
CA VAL A 148 1.59 -2.98 -18.74
C VAL A 148 2.88 -2.76 -17.95
N ASP A 149 2.86 -1.82 -16.99
CA ASP A 149 3.99 -1.53 -16.12
C ASP A 149 4.38 -2.76 -15.28
N VAL A 150 3.40 -3.43 -14.67
CA VAL A 150 3.63 -4.65 -13.86
C VAL A 150 4.15 -5.81 -14.70
N VAL A 151 3.62 -6.02 -15.92
CA VAL A 151 4.10 -7.07 -16.82
C VAL A 151 5.54 -6.78 -17.25
N ASN A 152 5.93 -5.53 -17.47
CA ASN A 152 7.30 -5.17 -17.81
C ASN A 152 8.28 -5.48 -16.64
N LEU A 153 7.82 -5.35 -15.39
CA LEU A 153 8.61 -5.71 -14.22
C LEU A 153 8.90 -7.22 -14.08
N LEU A 154 8.27 -8.09 -14.87
CA LEU A 154 8.65 -9.51 -14.96
C LEU A 154 10.07 -9.72 -15.50
N ASN A 155 10.65 -8.71 -16.16
CA ASN A 155 12.02 -8.73 -16.66
C ASN A 155 12.98 -7.87 -15.82
N HIS A 156 12.53 -7.40 -14.65
CA HIS A 156 13.37 -6.58 -13.78
C HIS A 156 14.61 -7.36 -13.30
N PRO A 157 15.81 -6.77 -13.21
CA PRO A 157 17.05 -7.48 -12.85
C PRO A 157 17.01 -8.13 -11.45
N ARG A 158 16.25 -7.55 -10.53
CA ARG A 158 16.11 -8.05 -9.15
C ARG A 158 14.97 -9.07 -9.01
N ASN A 159 15.28 -10.27 -8.51
CA ASN A 159 14.32 -11.34 -8.21
C ASN A 159 13.19 -10.89 -7.25
N TYR A 160 13.50 -10.08 -6.24
CA TYR A 160 12.53 -9.51 -5.30
C TYR A 160 11.36 -8.80 -6.02
N VAL A 161 11.68 -7.99 -7.04
CA VAL A 161 10.69 -7.26 -7.84
C VAL A 161 9.92 -8.22 -8.73
N ARG A 162 10.60 -9.12 -9.44
CA ARG A 162 9.94 -10.10 -10.32
C ARG A 162 8.94 -10.98 -9.56
N LYS A 163 9.32 -11.50 -8.40
CA LYS A 163 8.43 -12.29 -7.53
C LYS A 163 7.18 -11.50 -7.13
N LYS A 164 7.34 -10.25 -6.70
CA LYS A 164 6.21 -9.40 -6.33
C LYS A 164 5.35 -9.00 -7.53
N ALA A 165 5.96 -8.76 -8.69
CA ALA A 165 5.27 -8.43 -9.92
C ALA A 165 4.36 -9.59 -10.32
N VAL A 166 4.91 -10.81 -10.35
CA VAL A 166 4.16 -12.05 -10.52
C VAL A 166 2.98 -12.08 -9.54
N LEU A 167 3.20 -12.07 -8.22
CA LEU A 167 2.11 -12.14 -7.22
C LEU A 167 1.02 -11.07 -7.40
N SER A 168 1.40 -9.85 -7.76
CA SER A 168 0.45 -8.76 -7.98
C SER A 168 -0.44 -8.98 -9.22
N LEU A 169 0.06 -9.71 -10.24
CA LEU A 169 -0.70 -10.02 -11.45
C LEU A 169 -1.94 -10.87 -11.16
N TYR A 170 -1.92 -11.75 -10.16
CA TYR A 170 -3.11 -12.55 -9.81
C TYR A 170 -4.32 -11.66 -9.51
N ARG A 171 -4.10 -10.61 -8.71
CA ARG A 171 -5.17 -9.65 -8.36
C ARG A 171 -5.58 -8.81 -9.57
N ILE A 172 -4.62 -8.42 -10.43
CA ILE A 172 -4.92 -7.71 -11.69
C ILE A 172 -5.79 -8.56 -12.61
N PHE A 173 -5.48 -9.84 -12.79
CA PHE A 173 -6.29 -10.74 -13.64
C PHE A 173 -7.69 -10.97 -13.07
N PHE A 174 -7.87 -10.89 -11.76
CA PHE A 174 -9.19 -10.98 -11.15
C PHE A 174 -10.06 -9.75 -11.47
N GLU A 175 -9.49 -8.54 -11.38
CA GLU A 175 -10.23 -7.29 -11.63
C GLU A 175 -10.31 -6.91 -13.12
N TYR A 176 -9.34 -7.36 -13.93
CA TYR A 176 -9.25 -7.12 -15.37
C TYR A 176 -8.81 -8.40 -16.12
N PRO A 177 -9.73 -9.36 -16.34
CA PRO A 177 -9.43 -10.67 -16.94
C PRO A 177 -8.83 -10.61 -18.35
N ASP A 178 -9.13 -9.55 -19.12
CA ASP A 178 -8.61 -9.36 -20.48
C ASP A 178 -7.07 -9.29 -20.53
N ALA A 179 -6.44 -8.91 -19.41
CA ALA A 179 -4.98 -8.91 -19.26
C ALA A 179 -4.35 -10.32 -19.24
N LEU A 180 -5.12 -11.37 -18.96
CA LEU A 180 -4.57 -12.71 -18.76
C LEU A 180 -4.00 -13.29 -20.07
N ARG A 181 -4.78 -13.25 -21.16
CA ARG A 181 -4.38 -13.82 -22.45
C ARG A 181 -3.03 -13.30 -22.98
N PRO A 182 -2.76 -11.97 -23.04
CA PRO A 182 -1.47 -11.47 -23.51
C PRO A 182 -0.33 -11.72 -22.51
N THR A 183 -0.62 -11.85 -21.22
CA THR A 183 0.41 -12.02 -20.18
C THR A 183 0.79 -13.50 -19.97
N TYR A 184 -0.12 -14.43 -20.24
CA TYR A 184 0.08 -15.86 -19.99
C TYR A 184 1.34 -16.44 -20.66
N PRO A 185 1.64 -16.16 -21.95
CA PRO A 185 2.88 -16.63 -22.57
C PRO A 185 4.14 -16.16 -21.83
N ARG A 186 4.15 -14.90 -21.38
CA ARG A 186 5.27 -14.33 -20.62
C ARG A 186 5.46 -15.02 -19.26
N LEU A 187 4.39 -15.44 -18.61
CA LEU A 187 4.48 -16.23 -17.38
C LEU A 187 5.02 -17.64 -17.65
N LYS A 188 4.61 -18.28 -18.75
CA LYS A 188 5.10 -19.60 -19.15
C LYS A 188 6.59 -19.57 -19.48
N GLU A 189 7.05 -18.55 -20.21
CA GLU A 189 8.48 -18.33 -20.53
C GLU A 189 9.36 -18.31 -19.27
N LYS A 190 8.84 -17.83 -18.12
CA LYS A 190 9.60 -17.81 -16.85
C LYS A 190 9.86 -19.19 -16.25
N LEU A 191 9.06 -20.19 -16.62
CA LEU A 191 9.17 -21.57 -16.15
C LEU A 191 9.85 -22.50 -17.17
N ASP A 192 9.98 -22.06 -18.41
CA ASP A 192 10.54 -22.87 -19.49
C ASP A 192 12.07 -22.79 -19.48
N ASP A 193 12.72 -23.88 -19.11
CA ASP A 193 14.19 -23.95 -19.01
C ASP A 193 14.90 -23.76 -20.36
N HIS A 194 14.17 -23.89 -21.49
CA HIS A 194 14.68 -23.60 -22.83
C HIS A 194 14.49 -22.14 -23.26
N SER A 195 13.75 -21.35 -22.49
CA SER A 195 13.52 -19.95 -22.81
C SER A 195 14.68 -19.07 -22.35
N GLU A 196 15.14 -18.15 -23.20
CA GLU A 196 16.09 -17.10 -22.82
C GLU A 196 15.58 -16.20 -21.68
N ARG A 197 14.26 -16.20 -21.46
CA ARG A 197 13.59 -15.40 -20.41
C ARG A 197 13.26 -16.21 -19.17
N CYS A 198 13.74 -17.44 -19.08
CA CYS A 198 13.62 -18.31 -17.92
C CYS A 198 14.07 -17.59 -16.64
N ASP A 199 13.34 -17.78 -15.55
CA ASP A 199 13.77 -17.30 -14.23
C ASP A 199 14.50 -18.41 -13.49
N ASN A 200 15.74 -18.14 -13.09
CA ASN A 200 16.56 -19.07 -12.32
C ASN A 200 16.25 -19.01 -10.81
N ASP A 201 15.49 -18.00 -10.35
CA ASP A 201 15.18 -17.85 -8.94
C ASP A 201 14.00 -18.76 -8.52
N PRO A 202 14.20 -19.70 -7.57
CA PRO A 202 13.14 -20.61 -7.14
C PRO A 202 11.92 -19.90 -6.56
N ALA A 203 12.12 -18.74 -5.92
CA ALA A 203 11.01 -18.00 -5.31
C ALA A 203 10.15 -17.28 -6.37
N VAL A 204 10.74 -16.84 -7.49
CA VAL A 204 9.97 -16.33 -8.63
C VAL A 204 9.22 -17.47 -9.32
N ARG A 205 9.89 -18.58 -9.65
CA ARG A 205 9.24 -19.75 -10.28
C ARG A 205 8.08 -20.28 -9.42
N GLY A 206 8.29 -20.41 -8.11
CA GLY A 206 7.25 -20.82 -7.17
C GLY A 206 6.05 -19.86 -7.14
N ALA A 207 6.29 -18.55 -7.24
CA ALA A 207 5.22 -17.57 -7.35
C ALA A 207 4.44 -17.71 -8.67
N VAL A 208 5.11 -17.97 -9.79
CA VAL A 208 4.45 -18.20 -11.09
C VAL A 208 3.56 -19.44 -11.01
N VAL A 209 4.09 -20.56 -10.51
CA VAL A 209 3.32 -21.80 -10.32
C VAL A 209 2.10 -21.57 -9.45
N CYS A 210 2.27 -20.87 -8.32
CA CYS A 210 1.17 -20.53 -7.41
C CYS A 210 0.02 -19.82 -8.14
N ILE A 211 0.33 -18.80 -8.94
CA ILE A 211 -0.70 -18.05 -9.68
C ILE A 211 -1.37 -18.90 -10.75
N LEU A 212 -0.59 -19.70 -11.49
CA LEU A 212 -1.15 -20.57 -12.52
C LEU A 212 -2.09 -21.62 -11.90
N CYS A 213 -1.73 -22.21 -10.76
CA CYS A 213 -2.60 -23.11 -10.01
C CYS A 213 -3.87 -22.40 -9.52
N GLU A 214 -3.73 -21.20 -8.96
CA GLU A 214 -4.83 -20.40 -8.44
C GLU A 214 -5.82 -19.97 -9.54
N LEU A 215 -5.31 -19.63 -10.73
CA LEU A 215 -6.10 -19.32 -11.93
C LEU A 215 -6.77 -20.56 -12.50
N ALA A 216 -6.05 -21.69 -12.59
CA ALA A 216 -6.61 -22.95 -13.09
C ALA A 216 -7.77 -23.45 -12.22
N ARG A 217 -7.66 -23.30 -10.89
CA ARG A 217 -8.69 -23.68 -9.93
C ARG A 217 -9.97 -22.84 -10.06
N ARG A 218 -9.89 -21.60 -10.56
CA ARG A 218 -11.06 -20.71 -10.74
C ARG A 218 -11.73 -20.79 -12.11
N ASN A 219 -11.03 -21.34 -13.12
CA ASN A 219 -11.54 -21.51 -14.48
C ASN A 219 -11.97 -22.96 -14.78
N ARG A 220 -12.14 -23.78 -13.74
CA ARG A 220 -12.80 -25.09 -13.81
C ARG A 220 -14.26 -24.90 -13.43
#